data_AF-A0A1G8CHD2-F1
#
_entry.id   AF-A0A1G8CHD2-F1
#
_cell.length_a   1.000
_cell.length_b   1.000
_cell.length_c   1.000
_cell.angle_alpha   90.00
_cell.angle_beta   90.00
_cell.angle_gamma   90.00
#
_symmetry.space_group_name_H-M   'P 1'
#
loop_
_entity.id
_entity.type
_entity.pdbx_description
1 polymer ?
#
loop_
_entity_poly.entity_id
_entity_poly.type
_entity_poly.pdbx_seq_one_letter_code
_entity_poly.pdbx_strand_id
1 'polypeptide(L)'
;MTEEKAYKILQRVYTDELMQQEKRRVLRLLYRHIKEQLNVLGIRDQLESANNKLERFKEFTYIPGDNILKSMQYVFNAARGERNTNKDEARLHLQRIYKTLYQPAGRKRPVIPEHFWSTPLGAACLVTEGGVETIFDLLKEVEETERE
;
A
#
# COMPACT_ATOMS: atom_id res chain seq x y z
N MET A 1 3.34 6.46 -25.11
CA MET A 1 4.15 6.95 -23.97
C MET A 1 5.41 6.11 -23.90
N THR A 2 6.57 6.70 -23.59
CA THR A 2 7.83 5.95 -23.40
C THR A 2 8.07 5.64 -21.93
N GLU A 3 8.85 4.61 -21.61
CA GLU A 3 9.20 4.27 -20.22
C GLU A 3 9.87 5.43 -19.50
N GLU A 4 10.80 6.14 -20.14
CA GLU A 4 11.48 7.29 -19.55
C GLU A 4 10.50 8.41 -19.19
N LYS A 5 9.53 8.68 -20.08
CA LYS A 5 8.48 9.66 -19.81
C LYS A 5 7.60 9.21 -18.64
N ALA A 6 7.24 7.93 -18.60
CA ALA A 6 6.42 7.37 -17.53
C ALA A 6 7.10 7.45 -16.16
N TYR A 7 8.39 7.10 -16.08
CA TYR A 7 9.17 7.24 -14.83
C TYR A 7 9.31 8.71 -14.40
N LYS A 8 9.48 9.66 -15.32
CA LYS A 8 9.49 11.10 -14.99
C LYS A 8 8.16 11.54 -14.36
N ILE A 9 7.04 11.07 -14.90
CA ILE A 9 5.72 11.37 -14.31
C ILE A 9 5.61 10.74 -12.92
N LEU A 10 5.98 9.46 -12.76
CA LEU A 10 5.94 8.79 -11.47
C LEU A 10 6.84 9.45 -10.41
N GLN A 11 8.04 9.90 -10.77
CA GLN A 11 8.95 10.62 -9.87
C GLN A 11 8.36 11.96 -9.40
N ARG A 12 7.60 12.64 -10.28
CA ARG A 12 6.90 13.88 -9.95
C ARG A 12 5.67 13.64 -9.09
N VAL A 13 4.89 12.60 -9.38
CA VAL A 13 3.63 12.28 -8.69
C VAL A 13 3.88 11.63 -7.32
N TYR A 14 4.81 10.67 -7.23
CA TYR A 14 5.17 10.00 -5.98
C TYR A 14 6.08 10.86 -5.09
N THR A 15 5.53 11.99 -4.66
CA THR A 15 6.09 12.83 -3.62
C THR A 15 6.08 12.10 -2.26
N ASP A 16 6.99 12.49 -1.38
CA ASP A 16 7.02 11.96 -0.01
C ASP A 16 5.68 12.20 0.71
N GLU A 17 5.04 13.33 0.44
CA GLU A 17 3.73 13.63 0.98
C GLU A 17 2.67 12.62 0.53
N LEU A 18 2.54 12.37 -0.77
CA LEU A 18 1.59 11.41 -1.32
C LEU A 18 1.81 10.01 -0.75
N MET A 19 3.07 9.57 -0.70
CA MET A 19 3.43 8.27 -0.12
C MET A 19 3.02 8.16 1.36
N GLN A 20 3.22 9.22 2.15
CA GLN A 20 2.82 9.25 3.55
C GLN A 20 1.29 9.31 3.72
N GLN A 21 0.59 10.04 2.86
CA GLN A 21 -0.88 10.07 2.85
C GLN A 21 -1.46 8.68 2.55
N GLU A 22 -0.90 7.96 1.58
CA GLU A 22 -1.35 6.63 1.21
C GLU A 22 -1.06 5.60 2.32
N LYS A 23 0.11 5.68 2.98
CA LYS A 23 0.40 4.90 4.19
C LYS A 23 -0.64 5.13 5.29
N ARG A 24 -1.00 6.39 5.57
CA ARG A 24 -2.05 6.73 6.54
C ARG A 24 -3.41 6.18 6.13
N ARG A 25 -3.77 6.23 4.84
CA ARG A 25 -5.01 5.63 4.31
C ARG A 25 -5.06 4.12 4.58
N VAL A 26 -3.97 3.41 4.26
CA VAL A 26 -3.85 1.97 4.48
C VAL A 26 -3.94 1.60 5.97
N LEU A 27 -3.27 2.35 6.85
CA LEU A 27 -3.37 2.12 8.29
C LEU A 27 -4.80 2.28 8.81
N ARG A 28 -5.54 3.29 8.33
CA ARG A 28 -6.95 3.48 8.68
C ARG A 28 -7.82 2.30 8.22
N LEU A 29 -7.57 1.77 7.02
CA LEU A 29 -8.26 0.59 6.51
C LEU A 29 -7.98 -0.65 7.36
N LEU A 30 -6.71 -0.90 7.69
CA LEU A 30 -6.32 -2.02 8.53
C LEU A 30 -6.92 -1.92 9.94
N TYR A 31 -6.90 -0.73 10.53
CA TYR A 31 -7.51 -0.49 11.83
C TYR A 31 -9.01 -0.76 11.81
N ARG A 32 -9.72 -0.32 10.77
CA ARG A 32 -11.15 -0.62 10.58
C ARG A 32 -11.38 -2.13 10.49
N HIS A 33 -10.61 -2.82 9.65
CA HIS A 33 -10.75 -4.27 9.47
C HIS A 33 -10.53 -5.04 10.79
N ILE A 34 -9.48 -4.69 11.54
CA ILE A 34 -9.21 -5.28 12.85
C ILE A 34 -10.39 -5.05 13.80
N LYS A 35 -10.92 -3.82 13.86
CA LYS A 35 -12.07 -3.50 14.72
C LYS A 35 -13.33 -4.29 14.33
N GLU A 36 -13.58 -4.50 13.04
CA GLU A 36 -14.67 -5.35 12.54
C GLU A 36 -14.48 -6.81 12.95
N GLN A 37 -13.28 -7.37 12.78
CA GLN A 37 -12.98 -8.75 13.20
C GLN A 37 -13.16 -8.94 14.72
N LEU A 38 -12.69 -7.99 15.52
CA LEU A 38 -12.85 -8.02 16.98
C LEU A 38 -14.32 -7.93 17.40
N ASN A 39 -15.13 -7.20 16.64
CA ASN A 39 -16.58 -7.14 16.84
C ASN A 39 -17.25 -8.48 16.53
N VAL A 40 -16.87 -9.14 15.43
CA VAL A 40 -17.37 -10.48 15.06
C VAL A 40 -17.04 -11.52 16.15
N LEU A 41 -15.89 -11.40 16.79
CA LEU A 41 -15.47 -12.30 17.86
C LEU A 41 -16.11 -12.00 19.23
N GLY A 42 -16.86 -10.90 19.37
CA GLY A 42 -17.47 -10.49 20.65
C GLY A 42 -16.46 -9.99 21.69
N ILE A 43 -15.24 -9.63 21.27
CA ILE A 43 -14.13 -9.22 22.17
C ILE A 43 -13.95 -7.69 22.16
N ARG A 44 -14.72 -6.97 21.35
CA ARG A 44 -14.59 -5.51 21.18
C ARG A 44 -14.60 -4.74 22.51
N ASP A 45 -15.49 -5.11 23.42
CA ASP A 45 -15.65 -4.43 24.71
C ASP A 45 -14.49 -4.74 25.68
N GLN A 46 -13.82 -5.89 25.49
CA GLN A 46 -12.61 -6.22 26.25
C GLN A 46 -11.40 -5.38 25.79
N LEU A 47 -11.38 -4.93 24.53
CA LEU A 47 -10.32 -4.05 24.01
C LEU A 47 -10.41 -2.61 24.51
N GLU A 48 -11.58 -2.12 24.92
CA GLU A 48 -11.69 -0.78 25.52
C GLU A 48 -10.84 -0.67 26.80
N SER A 49 -10.71 -1.78 27.56
CA SER A 49 -9.81 -1.85 28.70
C SER A 49 -8.31 -1.76 28.32
N ALA A 50 -7.97 -2.17 27.10
CA ALA A 50 -6.61 -2.14 26.55
C ALA A 50 -6.31 -0.86 25.75
N ASN A 51 -7.32 -0.07 25.38
CA ASN A 51 -7.18 1.13 24.53
C ASN A 51 -6.18 2.13 25.10
N ASN A 52 -6.16 2.37 26.41
CA ASN A 52 -5.20 3.30 27.02
C ASN A 52 -3.74 2.82 26.91
N LYS A 53 -3.50 1.51 26.89
CA LYS A 53 -2.18 0.92 26.65
C LYS A 53 -1.83 0.94 25.16
N LEU A 54 -2.82 0.77 24.29
CA LEU A 54 -2.71 0.82 22.83
C LEU A 54 -2.45 2.23 22.29
N GLU A 55 -3.10 3.27 22.85
CA GLU A 55 -2.84 4.67 22.50
C GLU A 55 -1.43 5.08 22.91
N ARG A 56 -0.99 4.74 24.14
CA ARG A 56 0.41 4.91 24.55
C ARG A 56 1.36 4.12 23.66
N PHE A 57 1.02 2.90 23.25
CA PHE A 57 1.84 2.16 22.29
C PHE A 57 1.93 2.86 20.93
N LYS A 58 0.84 3.42 20.40
CA LYS A 58 0.83 4.18 19.14
C LYS A 58 1.63 5.48 19.22
N GLU A 59 1.61 6.17 20.35
CA GLU A 59 2.36 7.41 20.59
C GLU A 59 3.88 7.17 20.71
N PHE A 60 4.29 6.01 21.23
CA PHE A 60 5.70 5.72 21.55
C PHE A 60 6.43 4.77 20.59
N THR A 61 5.74 4.12 19.65
CA THR A 61 6.38 3.11 18.81
C THR A 61 6.73 3.63 17.41
N TYR A 62 8.02 3.91 17.19
CA TYR A 62 8.64 3.66 15.89
C TYR A 62 8.52 2.16 15.62
N ILE A 63 7.53 1.70 14.86
CA ILE A 63 7.22 0.25 14.68
C ILE A 63 8.40 -0.44 13.96
N PRO A 64 9.32 -1.12 14.67
CA PRO A 64 10.47 -1.78 14.07
C PRO A 64 10.03 -3.19 13.71
N GLY A 65 9.88 -3.47 12.42
CA GLY A 65 9.49 -4.78 11.95
C GLY A 65 9.30 -4.81 10.45
N ASP A 66 9.17 -6.02 9.91
CA ASP A 66 8.90 -6.32 8.52
C ASP A 66 7.44 -5.97 8.17
N ASN A 67 7.08 -4.71 8.37
CA ASN A 67 5.71 -4.23 8.40
C ASN A 67 5.21 -3.87 6.99
N ILE A 68 3.89 -3.79 6.84
CA ILE A 68 3.23 -3.37 5.61
C ILE A 68 3.80 -2.03 5.09
N LEU A 69 4.19 -1.11 5.98
CA LEU A 69 4.72 0.20 5.60
C LEU A 69 6.09 0.12 4.92
N LYS A 70 6.95 -0.82 5.33
CA LYS A 70 8.22 -1.11 4.62
C LYS A 70 7.95 -1.67 3.24
N SER A 71 6.96 -2.54 3.11
CA SER A 71 6.59 -3.09 1.80
C SER A 71 5.99 -2.03 0.89
N MET A 72 5.17 -1.14 1.44
CA MET A 72 4.67 0.04 0.73
C MET A 72 5.82 0.95 0.29
N GLN A 73 6.78 1.25 1.18
CA GLN A 73 7.95 2.06 0.83
C GLN A 73 8.75 1.41 -0.31
N TYR A 74 8.96 0.10 -0.24
CA TYR A 74 9.66 -0.66 -1.27
C TYR A 74 8.99 -0.51 -2.64
N VAL A 75 7.68 -0.76 -2.74
CA VAL A 75 6.97 -0.67 -4.04
C VAL A 75 6.91 0.76 -4.56
N PHE A 76 6.81 1.78 -3.68
CA PHE A 76 6.88 3.16 -4.12
C PHE A 76 8.26 3.54 -4.68
N ASN A 77 9.33 3.12 -4.00
CA ASN A 77 10.70 3.35 -4.46
C ASN A 77 10.96 2.65 -5.80
N ALA A 78 10.52 1.40 -5.92
CA ALA A 78 10.58 0.64 -7.16
C ALA A 78 9.83 1.37 -8.29
N ALA A 79 8.62 1.87 -8.01
CA ALA A 79 7.81 2.59 -8.98
C ALA A 79 8.43 3.95 -9.39
N ARG A 80 9.16 4.62 -8.49
CA ARG A 80 9.96 5.82 -8.84
C ARG A 80 11.19 5.52 -9.71
N GLY A 81 11.47 4.26 -10.01
CA GLY A 81 12.60 3.84 -10.83
C GLY A 81 13.90 3.62 -10.04
N GLU A 82 13.83 3.39 -8.72
CA GLU A 82 15.00 2.95 -7.96
C GLU A 82 15.37 1.51 -8.39
N ARG A 83 16.47 1.39 -9.15
CA ARG A 83 16.84 0.23 -9.99
C ARG A 83 17.28 -1.06 -9.27
N ASN A 84 17.37 -1.08 -7.94
CA ASN A 84 17.93 -2.22 -7.20
C ASN A 84 16.86 -3.06 -6.51
N THR A 85 15.84 -3.51 -7.26
CA THR A 85 14.82 -4.42 -6.72
C THR A 85 15.09 -5.85 -7.17
N ASN A 86 15.57 -6.68 -6.24
CA ASN A 86 15.63 -8.12 -6.43
C ASN A 86 14.20 -8.64 -6.67
N LYS A 87 13.97 -9.39 -7.76
CA LYS A 87 12.64 -9.93 -8.10
C LYS A 87 12.03 -10.77 -6.98
N ASP A 88 12.84 -11.53 -6.24
CA ASP A 88 12.33 -12.34 -5.12
C ASP A 88 11.91 -11.47 -3.93
N GLU A 89 12.64 -10.40 -3.68
CA GLU A 89 12.32 -9.42 -2.64
C GLU A 89 11.06 -8.62 -3.01
N ALA A 90 10.96 -8.18 -4.27
CA ALA A 90 9.77 -7.52 -4.81
C ALA A 90 8.52 -8.40 -4.64
N ARG A 91 8.63 -9.69 -4.99
CA ARG A 91 7.55 -10.66 -4.80
C ARG A 91 7.16 -10.81 -3.33
N LEU A 92 8.12 -10.81 -2.41
CA LEU A 92 7.85 -10.88 -0.97
C LEU A 92 7.03 -9.66 -0.49
N HIS A 93 7.43 -8.46 -0.90
CA HIS A 93 6.74 -7.21 -0.54
C HIS A 93 5.34 -7.13 -1.13
N LEU A 94 5.18 -7.48 -2.41
CA LEU A 94 3.87 -7.55 -3.07
C LEU A 94 2.93 -8.55 -2.38
N GLN A 95 3.42 -9.77 -2.11
CA GLN A 95 2.64 -10.76 -1.38
C GLN A 95 2.23 -10.28 0.01
N ARG A 96 3.12 -9.59 0.74
CA ARG A 96 2.79 -9.03 2.04
C ARG A 96 1.66 -8.00 1.93
N ILE A 97 1.74 -7.09 0.96
CA ILE A 97 0.69 -6.09 0.70
C ILE A 97 -0.65 -6.76 0.40
N TYR A 98 -0.68 -7.67 -0.58
CA TYR A 98 -1.91 -8.31 -1.01
C TYR A 98 -2.55 -9.14 0.11
N LYS A 99 -1.75 -9.91 0.86
CA LYS A 99 -2.25 -10.71 1.97
C LYS A 99 -2.78 -9.86 3.10
N THR A 100 -2.03 -8.82 3.49
CA THR A 100 -2.42 -7.95 4.61
C THR A 100 -3.69 -7.16 4.32
N LEU A 101 -3.90 -6.70 3.09
CA LEU A 101 -5.06 -5.88 2.74
C LEU A 101 -6.28 -6.68 2.29
N TYR A 102 -6.06 -7.83 1.64
CA TYR A 102 -7.10 -8.46 0.84
C TYR A 102 -7.23 -9.98 1.03
N GLN A 103 -6.51 -10.60 1.98
CA GLN A 103 -6.73 -12.01 2.30
C GLN A 103 -7.76 -12.16 3.43
N PRO A 104 -8.97 -12.67 3.14
CA PRO A 104 -9.95 -12.95 4.18
C PRO A 104 -9.50 -14.10 5.07
N ALA A 105 -9.96 -14.10 6.33
CA ALA A 105 -9.81 -15.23 7.23
C ALA A 105 -10.37 -16.51 6.56
N GLY A 106 -9.60 -17.59 6.59
CA GLY A 106 -10.00 -18.89 6.03
C GLY A 106 -9.81 -19.05 4.50
N ARG A 107 -9.37 -18.02 3.76
CA ARG A 107 -9.01 -18.17 2.34
C ARG A 107 -7.50 -18.31 2.15
N LYS A 108 -7.10 -19.17 1.21
CA LYS A 108 -5.69 -19.39 0.84
C LYS A 108 -5.09 -18.28 -0.03
N ARG A 109 -5.92 -17.46 -0.69
CA ARG A 109 -5.49 -16.43 -1.65
C ARG A 109 -6.18 -15.07 -1.37
N PRO A 110 -5.46 -13.94 -1.55
CA PRO A 110 -6.05 -12.61 -1.54
C PRO A 110 -7.10 -12.42 -2.63
N VAL A 111 -8.09 -11.55 -2.39
CA VAL A 111 -9.09 -11.10 -3.37
C VAL A 111 -8.96 -9.60 -3.53
N ILE A 112 -8.16 -9.17 -4.50
CA ILE A 112 -7.86 -7.75 -4.74
C ILE A 112 -9.01 -7.14 -5.54
N PRO A 113 -9.67 -6.07 -5.06
CA PRO A 113 -10.76 -5.43 -5.78
C PRO A 113 -10.23 -4.52 -6.90
N GLU A 114 -10.98 -4.37 -8.00
CA GLU A 114 -10.53 -3.59 -9.17
C GLU A 114 -10.12 -2.14 -8.84
N HIS A 115 -10.88 -1.47 -7.97
CA HIS A 115 -10.59 -0.11 -7.54
C HIS A 115 -9.26 0.05 -6.77
N PHE A 116 -8.62 -1.05 -6.35
CA PHE A 116 -7.28 -0.99 -5.76
C PHE A 116 -6.24 -0.53 -6.79
N TRP A 117 -6.35 -1.02 -8.03
CA TRP A 117 -5.35 -0.77 -9.07
C TRP A 117 -5.29 0.69 -9.51
N SER A 118 -6.37 1.44 -9.29
CA SER A 118 -6.43 2.89 -9.50
C SER A 118 -5.92 3.71 -8.32
N THR A 119 -5.53 3.10 -7.18
CA THR A 119 -4.94 3.87 -6.07
C THR A 119 -3.43 4.05 -6.25
N PRO A 120 -2.81 5.05 -5.60
CA PRO A 120 -1.37 5.26 -5.66
C PRO A 120 -0.56 4.01 -5.29
N LEU A 121 -0.98 3.27 -4.26
CA LEU A 121 -0.36 1.99 -3.88
C LEU A 121 -0.57 0.90 -4.92
N GLY A 122 -1.78 0.77 -5.50
CA GLY A 122 -2.07 -0.25 -6.51
C GLY A 122 -1.24 -0.05 -7.78
N ALA A 123 -1.16 1.19 -8.28
CA ALA A 123 -0.30 1.55 -9.40
C ALA A 123 1.18 1.23 -9.10
N ALA A 124 1.66 1.52 -7.89
CA ALA A 124 3.04 1.18 -7.50
C ALA A 124 3.29 -0.33 -7.48
N CYS A 125 2.28 -1.12 -7.06
CA CYS A 125 2.35 -2.58 -7.09
C CYS A 125 2.41 -3.11 -8.53
N LEU A 126 1.60 -2.57 -9.45
CA LEU A 126 1.61 -2.93 -10.88
C LEU A 126 2.98 -2.66 -11.51
N VAL A 127 3.56 -1.47 -11.26
CA VAL A 127 4.90 -1.14 -11.76
C VAL A 127 5.96 -2.08 -11.20
N THR A 128 5.85 -2.44 -9.93
CA THR A 128 6.79 -3.36 -9.27
C THR A 128 6.65 -4.80 -9.81
N GLU A 129 5.45 -5.22 -10.20
CA GLU A 129 5.14 -6.57 -10.65
C GLU A 129 5.45 -6.80 -12.15
N GLY A 130 5.03 -5.87 -13.01
CA GLY A 130 5.11 -6.01 -14.46
C GLY A 130 5.84 -4.90 -15.19
N GLY A 131 6.46 -3.96 -14.47
CA GLY A 131 7.15 -2.82 -15.06
C GLY A 131 6.25 -1.62 -15.35
N VAL A 132 6.86 -0.49 -15.71
CA VAL A 132 6.17 0.80 -15.83
C VAL A 132 5.11 0.82 -16.95
N GLU A 133 5.25 -0.04 -17.95
CA GLU A 133 4.32 -0.18 -19.07
C GLU A 133 2.90 -0.55 -18.62
N THR A 134 2.78 -1.28 -17.50
CA THR A 134 1.49 -1.74 -16.95
C THR A 134 0.55 -0.61 -16.52
N ILE A 135 1.08 0.59 -16.29
CA ILE A 135 0.28 1.74 -15.85
C ILE A 135 0.23 2.87 -16.89
N PHE A 136 0.58 2.58 -18.15
CA PHE A 136 0.62 3.62 -19.17
C PHE A 136 -0.72 4.31 -19.40
N ASP A 137 -1.84 3.60 -19.26
CA ASP A 137 -3.15 4.22 -19.45
C ASP A 137 -3.52 5.11 -18.25
N LEU A 138 -3.26 4.66 -17.02
CA LEU A 138 -3.42 5.49 -15.81
C LEU A 138 -2.59 6.78 -15.86
N LEU A 139 -1.37 6.70 -16.36
CA LEU A 139 -0.49 7.87 -16.47
C LEU A 139 -0.95 8.86 -17.54
N LYS A 140 -1.61 8.41 -18.61
CA LYS A 140 -2.22 9.32 -19.60
C LYS A 140 -3.37 10.10 -18.97
N GLU A 141 -4.23 9.44 -18.19
CA GLU A 141 -5.33 10.10 -17.47
C GLU A 141 -4.81 11.19 -16.52
N VAL A 142 -3.69 10.93 -15.83
CA VAL A 142 -3.03 11.93 -14.97
C VAL A 142 -2.50 13.12 -15.77
N GLU A 143 -1.86 12.88 -16.92
CA GLU A 143 -1.38 13.96 -17.80
C GLU A 143 -2.54 14.79 -18.38
N GLU A 144 -3.68 14.17 -18.67
CA GLU A 144 -4.87 14.84 -19.18
C GLU A 144 -5.52 15.71 -18.10
N THR A 145 -5.63 15.19 -16.87
CA THR A 145 -6.20 15.92 -15.72
C THR A 145 -5.36 17.13 -15.31
N GLU A 146 -4.03 17.07 -15.46
CA GLU A 146 -3.15 18.22 -15.15
C GLU A 146 -3.19 19.35 -16.21
N ARG A 147 -3.76 19.10 -17.39
CA ARG A 147 -3.85 20.09 -18.47
C ARG A 147 -5.14 20.91 -18.44
N GLU A 148 -6.11 20.49 -17.64
CA GLU A 148 -7.38 21.19 -17.37
C GLU A 148 -7.25 22.10 -16.14
#